data_AF-A0ABD0PKR1-F1
#
_entry.id   AF-A0ABD0PKR1-F1
#
_cell.length_a   1.000
_cell.length_b   1.000
_cell.length_c   1.000
_cell.angle_alpha   90.00
_cell.angle_beta   90.00
_cell.angle_gamma   90.00
#
_symmetry.space_group_name_H-M   'P 1'
#
loop_
_entity.id
_entity.type
_entity.pdbx_description
1 polymer ?
#
loop_
_entity_poly.entity_id
_entity_poly.type
_entity_poly.pdbx_seq_one_letter_code
_entity_poly.pdbx_strand_id
1 'polypeptide(L)' 'ALVGDKTLAFWLMDKEMYTSMSTLIPMNSVIDRGIQLHKMIRLLTHGLGGEGYLNFM' A
#
# COMPACT_ATOMS: atom_id res chain seq x y z
N ALA A 1 7.00 1.32 10.59
CA ALA A 1 6.81 -0.05 11.11
C ALA A 1 7.80 -0.27 12.23
N LEU A 2 7.36 -0.85 13.35
CA LEU A 2 8.26 -1.33 14.39
C LEU A 2 8.76 -2.73 14.01
N VAL A 3 9.85 -3.19 14.63
CA VAL A 3 10.35 -4.55 14.41
C VAL A 3 9.24 -5.54 14.78
N GLY A 4 8.78 -6.33 13.80
CA GLY A 4 7.75 -7.36 13.96
C GLY A 4 6.42 -7.09 13.26
N ASP A 5 6.16 -5.86 12.79
CA ASP A 5 4.92 -5.55 12.06
C ASP A 5 5.18 -5.21 10.59
N LYS A 6 4.18 -5.45 9.73
CA LYS A 6 4.22 -5.18 8.30
C LYS A 6 3.55 -3.83 8.00
N THR A 7 4.13 -3.05 7.09
CA THR A 7 3.46 -1.85 6.59
C THR A 7 2.18 -2.24 5.83
N LEU A 8 1.22 -1.32 5.69
CA LEU A 8 0.03 -1.56 4.86
C LEU A 8 0.36 -2.01 3.43
N ALA A 9 1.43 -1.45 2.84
CA ALA A 9 1.89 -1.87 1.52
C ALA A 9 2.38 -3.34 1.53
N PHE A 10 3.11 -3.73 2.56
CA PHE A 10 3.63 -5.10 2.70
C PHE A 10 2.55 -6.11 3.09
N TRP A 11 1.50 -5.69 3.80
CA TRP A 11 0.29 -6.51 4.00
C TRP A 11 -0.45 -6.81 2.68
N LEU A 12 -0.47 -5.85 1.74
CA LEU A 12 -1.24 -5.97 0.51
C LEU A 12 -0.50 -6.68 -0.62
N MET A 13 0.84 -6.56 -0.66
CA MET A 13 1.66 -7.04 -1.79
C MET A 13 2.73 -8.05 -1.38
N ASP A 14 3.10 -8.11 -0.09
CA ASP A 14 4.08 -9.06 0.47
C ASP A 14 5.33 -9.22 -0.41
N LYS A 15 5.76 -10.46 -0.69
CA LYS A 15 6.96 -10.74 -1.50
C LYS A 15 6.91 -10.19 -2.94
N GLU A 16 5.74 -10.04 -3.54
CA GLU A 16 5.58 -9.57 -4.92
C GLU A 16 6.06 -8.12 -5.08
N MET A 17 6.11 -7.37 -3.97
CA MET A 17 6.65 -6.02 -3.93
C MET A 17 8.11 -5.95 -4.40
N TYR A 18 8.89 -7.04 -4.24
CA TYR A 18 10.29 -7.06 -4.65
C TYR A 18 10.49 -7.39 -6.14
N THR A 19 9.55 -8.09 -6.76
CA THR A 19 9.71 -8.66 -8.11
C THR A 19 8.86 -7.97 -9.17
N SER A 20 7.69 -7.45 -8.80
CA SER A 20 6.64 -7.05 -9.74
C SER A 20 6.27 -5.57 -9.63
N MET A 21 7.15 -4.75 -9.05
CA MET A 21 7.00 -3.29 -8.98
C MET A 21 7.59 -2.53 -10.18
N SER A 22 8.26 -3.22 -11.10
CA SER A 22 8.80 -2.59 -12.31
C SER A 22 7.71 -2.33 -13.33
N THR A 23 7.71 -1.14 -13.94
CA THR A 23 6.81 -0.78 -15.06
C THR A 23 7.14 -1.49 -16.36
N LEU A 24 8.31 -2.14 -16.44
CA LEU A 24 8.77 -2.90 -17.61
C LEU A 24 8.24 -4.33 -17.64
N ILE A 25 7.69 -4.80 -16.51
CA ILE A 25 7.15 -6.15 -16.34
C ILE A 25 5.62 -6.05 -16.32
N PRO A 26 4.89 -7.00 -16.94
CA PRO A 26 3.44 -7.03 -16.85
C PRO A 26 2.95 -7.02 -15.40
N MET A 27 1.96 -6.19 -15.12
CA MET A 27 1.45 -6.01 -13.77
C MET A 27 0.72 -7.27 -13.29
N ASN A 28 1.15 -7.82 -12.16
CA ASN A 28 0.47 -8.94 -11.50
C ASN A 28 -0.82 -8.43 -10.82
N SER A 29 -1.87 -9.26 -10.83
CA SER A 29 -3.15 -9.01 -10.15
C SER A 29 -3.00 -8.64 -8.66
N VAL A 30 -2.00 -9.20 -7.97
CA VAL A 30 -1.69 -8.89 -6.57
C VAL A 30 -1.19 -7.44 -6.41
N ILE A 31 -0.29 -7.00 -7.29
CA ILE A 31 0.27 -5.65 -7.28
C ILE A 31 -0.80 -4.62 -7.68
N ASP A 32 -1.58 -4.90 -8.71
CA ASP A 32 -2.67 -4.00 -9.13
C ASP A 32 -3.66 -3.79 -7.97
N ARG A 33 -4.19 -4.88 -7.40
CA ARG A 33 -5.06 -4.81 -6.21
C ARG A 33 -4.40 -4.06 -5.05
N GLY A 34 -3.12 -4.37 -4.78
CA GLY A 34 -2.38 -3.76 -3.68
C GLY A 34 -2.24 -2.24 -3.83
N ILE A 35 -1.93 -1.76 -5.03
CA ILE A 35 -1.82 -0.33 -5.34
C ILE A 35 -3.17 0.36 -5.21
N GLN A 36 -4.24 -0.22 -5.77
CA GLN A 36 -5.57 0.39 -5.70
C GLN A 36 -6.04 0.50 -4.24
N LEU A 37 -5.96 -0.59 -3.47
CA LEU A 37 -6.39 -0.60 -2.08
C LEU A 37 -5.53 0.30 -1.19
N HIS A 38 -4.22 0.35 -1.41
CA HIS A 38 -3.34 1.21 -0.61
C HIS A 38 -3.71 2.70 -0.78
N LYS A 39 -4.05 3.13 -2.00
CA LYS A 39 -4.56 4.48 -2.27
C LYS A 39 -5.94 4.70 -1.67
N MET A 40 -6.87 3.76 -1.85
CA MET A 40 -8.24 3.88 -1.33
C MET A 40 -8.27 3.96 0.21
N ILE A 41 -7.52 3.12 0.91
CA ILE A 41 -7.46 3.12 2.37
C ILE A 41 -6.98 4.47 2.89
N ARG A 42 -5.91 5.02 2.30
CA ARG A 42 -5.37 6.34 2.66
C ARG A 42 -6.36 7.46 2.36
N LEU A 43 -7.00 7.43 1.19
CA LEU A 43 -7.97 8.45 0.82
C LEU A 43 -9.19 8.44 1.75
N LEU A 44 -9.72 7.26 2.06
CA LEU A 44 -10.85 7.11 2.97
C LEU A 44 -10.51 7.60 4.38
N THR A 45 -9.34 7.23 4.92
CA THR A 45 -8.89 7.73 6.23
C THR A 45 -8.62 9.24 6.22
N HIS A 46 -8.07 9.78 5.14
CA HIS A 46 -7.84 11.22 5.02
C HIS A 46 -9.14 12.02 4.86
N GLY A 47 -10.14 11.51 4.14
CA GLY A 47 -11.38 12.23 3.84
C GLY A 47 -12.48 12.04 4.88
N LEU A 48 -12.52 10.91 5.57
CA LEU A 48 -13.60 10.55 6.52
C LEU A 48 -13.09 10.29 7.95
N GLY A 49 -11.77 10.34 8.19
CA GLY A 49 -11.17 10.01 9.49
C GLY A 49 -11.08 11.18 10.48
N GLY A 50 -11.27 12.43 10.04
CA GLY A 50 -11.24 13.63 10.88
C GLY A 50 -10.66 14.86 10.18
N GLU A 51 -10.34 15.89 10.96
CA GLU A 51 -9.90 17.22 10.48
C GLU A 51 -8.38 17.34 10.25
N GLY A 52 -7.65 16.22 10.32
CA GLY A 52 -6.20 16.21 10.19
C GLY A 52 -5.67 14.85 9.73
N TYR A 53 -4.61 14.89 8.92
CA TYR A 53 -3.94 13.69 8.41
C TYR A 53 -2.46 13.73 8.76
N LEU A 54 -1.93 12.57 9.15
CA LEU A 54 -0.52 12.37 9.44
C LEU A 54 -0.03 11.13 8.69
N ASN A 55 1.19 11.21 8.15
CA ASN A 55 1.87 10.11 7.49
C ASN A 55 3.29 9.96 8.06
N PHE A 56 3.66 8.73 8.39
CA PHE A 56 4.99 8.41 8.89
C PHE A 56 5.94 8.11 7.72
N MET A 57 7.19 8.60 7.82
CA MET A 57 8.25 8.43 6.82
C MET A 57 8.75 7.00 6.72
#